data_AF-A0A976JG84-F1
#
_entry.id   AF-A0A976JG84-F1
#
_cell.length_a   1.000
_cell.length_b   1.000
_cell.length_c   1.000
_cell.angle_alpha   90.00
_cell.angle_beta   90.00
_cell.angle_gamma   90.00
#
_symmetry.space_group_name_H-M   'P 1'
#
loop_
_entity.id
_entity.type
_entity.pdbx_description
1 polymer ?
#
loop_
_entity_poly.entity_id
_entity_poly.type
_entity_poly.pdbx_seq_one_letter_code
_entity_poly.pdbx_strand_id
1 'polypeptide(L)'
;MLKYSLKATALFPITIYRGCQWLSSRAWRRHTNDYYKKATALILYLFGGLPLTVFVLLELVIFANARLMADPLEPVISLPELATGHFNRIKLPGYMPNPAPQDVQLADISREHRYQQLLETFSPTIIQKIGHQPLWDVPTDIFFDSDTDPRNNVDNALARGTLPSVVYGEVIAETDDSYYLAYMLYHIKDYDSPLREALSNMTYHDSDNEGLQLRVDKASMKVALVETWFHNRFFLCNSHGESSGTEPIQSRALFEDDNHVIIYTQAMGHGIRCAEERDFLKLATHTKILRHNSRHTHREQLRVDGISQFSISYRLASLKPWYEMARNFRPSGKGKQSLFEDSLVIGTDSLGRQVQVGKYIAGRDFDRRGWSRPKPPWSWDDRWDDIPVGTWHLDPARAFSSHTGEKLSDNYLYNAPASMMLDQRRDTSKYGVTPSNINSGRHSNLAHQSAPQKSHANRETSKINLQVKKYINRLINSLG
;
A
#
# COMPACT_ATOMS: atom_id res chain seq x y z
N MET A 1 3.99 29.41 23.01
CA MET A 1 4.96 28.43 22.44
C MET A 1 5.17 28.58 20.94
N LEU A 2 4.12 28.69 20.11
CA LEU A 2 4.23 28.73 18.63
C LEU A 2 5.21 29.80 18.07
N LYS A 3 5.15 31.04 18.56
CA LYS A 3 6.05 32.14 18.11
C LYS A 3 7.54 31.89 18.44
N TYR A 4 7.84 31.22 19.55
CA TYR A 4 9.22 30.88 19.92
C TYR A 4 9.75 29.73 19.05
N SER A 5 8.90 28.74 18.75
CA SER A 5 9.24 27.64 17.85
C SER A 5 9.51 28.13 16.43
N LEU A 6 8.67 29.01 15.87
CA LEU A 6 8.89 29.61 14.53
C LEU A 6 10.20 30.40 14.43
N LYS A 7 10.54 31.20 15.44
CA LYS A 7 11.83 31.93 15.47
C LYS A 7 13.02 30.98 15.57
N ALA A 8 12.92 29.94 16.39
CA ALA A 8 13.99 28.93 16.51
C ALA A 8 14.20 28.19 15.18
N THR A 9 13.11 27.82 14.49
CA THR A 9 13.14 27.18 13.17
C THR A 9 13.68 28.10 12.07
N ALA A 10 13.38 29.39 12.10
CA ALA A 10 13.93 30.33 11.11
C ALA A 10 15.44 30.58 11.31
N LEU A 11 15.95 30.44 12.54
CA LEU A 11 17.30 30.84 12.91
C LEU A 11 18.31 29.67 13.03
N PHE A 12 17.87 28.41 13.00
CA PHE A 12 18.79 27.28 13.15
C PHE A 12 19.88 27.20 12.07
N PRO A 13 19.69 27.58 10.79
CA PRO A 13 20.78 27.61 9.81
C PRO A 13 21.91 28.56 10.24
N ILE A 14 21.52 29.70 10.82
CA ILE A 14 22.45 30.70 11.37
C ILE A 14 23.19 30.12 12.58
N THR A 15 22.51 29.38 13.44
CA THR A 15 23.12 28.70 14.58
C THR A 15 24.15 27.66 14.15
N ILE A 16 23.84 26.83 13.14
CA ILE A 16 24.78 25.85 12.59
C ILE A 16 26.00 26.53 11.98
N TYR A 17 25.79 27.59 11.20
CA TYR A 17 26.89 28.38 10.62
C TYR A 17 27.79 29.00 11.70
N ARG A 18 27.21 29.57 12.76
CA ARG A 18 27.97 30.07 13.92
C ARG A 18 28.77 28.96 14.63
N GLY A 19 28.22 27.74 14.70
CA GLY A 19 28.93 26.56 15.18
C GLY A 19 30.17 26.23 14.34
N CYS A 20 30.05 26.27 13.01
CA CYS A 20 31.19 26.10 12.10
C CYS A 20 32.26 27.19 12.27
N GLN A 21 31.85 28.44 12.48
CA GLN A 21 32.77 29.55 12.79
C GLN A 21 33.52 29.31 14.10
N TRP A 22 32.81 28.87 15.15
CA TRP A 22 33.39 28.55 16.44
C TRP A 22 34.39 27.38 16.35
N LEU A 23 34.04 26.28 15.67
CA LEU A 23 34.92 25.13 15.45
C LEU A 23 36.19 25.53 14.69
N SER A 24 36.05 26.33 13.63
CA SER A 24 37.20 26.86 12.90
C SER A 24 38.13 27.67 13.81
N SER A 25 37.57 28.54 14.66
CA SER A 25 38.37 29.34 15.59
C SER A 25 39.13 28.51 16.64
N ARG A 26 38.62 27.32 16.98
CA ARG A 26 39.24 26.36 17.90
C ARG A 26 40.33 25.53 17.24
N ALA A 27 40.16 25.15 15.97
CA ALA A 27 41.09 24.30 15.23
C ALA A 27 42.42 24.99 14.92
N TRP A 28 42.41 26.33 14.81
CA TRP A 28 43.59 27.11 14.44
C TRP A 28 44.22 27.82 15.65
N ARG A 29 45.57 27.88 15.71
CA ARG A 29 46.32 28.61 16.76
C ARG A 29 46.05 30.12 16.69
N ARG A 30 46.18 30.83 17.83
CA ARG A 30 45.88 32.28 17.98
C ARG A 30 46.48 33.20 16.90
N HIS A 31 47.60 32.85 16.27
CA HIS A 31 48.31 33.67 15.27
C HIS A 31 47.94 33.42 13.81
N THR A 32 46.95 32.60 13.50
CA THR A 32 46.50 32.39 12.11
C THR A 32 45.68 33.56 11.58
N ASN A 33 45.93 33.92 10.31
CA ASN A 33 45.21 34.94 9.58
C ASN A 33 43.70 34.62 9.53
N ASP A 34 42.87 35.62 9.85
CA ASP A 34 41.40 35.49 9.90
C ASP A 34 40.78 35.04 8.57
N TYR A 35 41.47 35.28 7.45
CA TYR A 35 41.08 34.74 6.15
C TYR A 35 40.96 33.20 6.17
N TYR A 36 41.96 32.50 6.70
CA TYR A 36 41.96 31.04 6.76
C TYR A 36 40.88 30.50 7.71
N LYS A 37 40.61 31.21 8.81
CA LYS A 37 39.52 30.85 9.73
C LYS A 37 38.15 30.96 9.05
N LYS A 38 37.90 32.05 8.30
CA LYS A 38 36.65 32.25 7.56
C LYS A 38 36.49 31.22 6.44
N ALA A 39 37.55 30.96 5.66
CA ALA A 39 37.54 29.94 4.61
C ALA A 39 37.26 28.55 5.18
N THR A 40 37.92 28.18 6.28
CA THR A 40 37.68 26.90 6.97
C THR A 40 36.25 26.80 7.49
N ALA A 41 35.70 27.87 8.07
CA ALA A 41 34.31 27.88 8.54
C ALA A 41 33.31 27.72 7.39
N LEU A 42 33.56 28.35 6.24
CA LEU A 42 32.74 28.20 5.05
C LEU A 42 32.80 26.78 4.50
N ILE A 43 33.99 26.16 4.45
CA ILE A 43 34.16 24.76 4.05
C ILE A 43 33.41 23.84 5.01
N LEU A 44 33.59 24.00 6.33
CA LEU A 44 32.86 23.23 7.34
C LEU A 44 31.35 23.39 7.21
N TYR A 45 30.87 24.60 6.92
CA TYR A 45 29.44 24.81 6.69
C TYR A 45 28.99 24.17 5.38
N LEU A 46 29.70 24.36 4.27
CA LEU A 46 29.30 23.82 2.97
C LEU A 46 29.22 22.29 2.98
N PHE A 47 30.20 21.62 3.61
CA PHE A 47 30.30 20.15 3.60
C PHE A 47 29.64 19.47 4.81
N GLY A 48 29.40 20.18 5.91
CA GLY A 48 28.78 19.62 7.12
C GLY A 48 27.54 20.39 7.56
N GLY A 49 27.65 21.71 7.69
CA GLY A 49 26.57 22.55 8.20
C GLY A 49 25.34 22.65 7.30
N LEU A 50 25.51 22.76 5.99
CA LEU A 50 24.42 22.85 5.01
C LEU A 50 23.69 21.51 4.87
N PRO A 51 24.36 20.34 4.73
CA PRO A 51 23.70 19.05 4.80
C PRO A 51 22.92 18.86 6.12
N LEU A 52 23.53 19.19 7.26
CA LEU A 52 22.84 19.15 8.56
C LEU A 52 21.63 20.12 8.58
N THR A 53 21.76 21.27 7.92
CA THR A 53 20.69 22.25 7.87
C THR A 53 19.49 21.71 7.10
N VAL A 54 19.74 21.15 5.92
CA VAL A 54 18.72 20.50 5.09
C VAL A 54 18.09 19.34 5.84
N PHE A 55 18.89 18.52 6.51
CA PHE A 55 18.39 17.40 7.32
C PHE A 55 17.43 17.87 8.43
N VAL A 56 17.82 18.87 9.23
CA VAL A 56 16.96 19.41 10.29
C VAL A 56 15.69 20.03 9.71
N LEU A 57 15.78 20.72 8.57
CA LEU A 57 14.60 21.27 7.90
C LEU A 57 13.65 20.16 7.44
N LEU A 58 14.17 19.08 6.85
CA LEU A 58 13.39 17.91 6.46
C LEU A 58 12.71 17.26 7.66
N GLU A 59 13.43 17.01 8.76
CA GLU A 59 12.84 16.46 9.99
C GLU A 59 11.74 17.37 10.58
N LEU A 60 11.91 18.70 10.48
CA LEU A 60 10.87 19.65 10.90
C LEU A 60 9.65 19.63 9.98
N VAL A 61 9.84 19.53 8.66
CA VAL A 61 8.75 19.39 7.70
C VAL A 61 8.03 18.07 7.91
N ILE A 62 8.76 16.96 8.11
CA ILE A 62 8.22 15.65 8.48
C ILE A 62 7.43 15.74 9.77
N PHE A 63 7.99 16.35 10.82
CA PHE A 63 7.28 16.50 12.09
C PHE A 63 6.02 17.35 11.96
N ALA A 64 6.09 18.47 11.23
CA ALA A 64 4.95 19.32 10.98
C ALA A 64 3.89 18.59 10.16
N ASN A 65 4.29 17.88 9.10
CA ASN A 65 3.40 17.13 8.25
C ASN A 65 2.78 15.95 9.00
N ALA A 66 3.53 15.19 9.79
CA ALA A 66 3.01 14.14 10.66
C ALA A 66 2.02 14.64 11.72
N ARG A 67 2.09 15.93 12.09
CA ARG A 67 1.10 16.60 12.96
C ARG A 67 -0.14 17.10 12.21
N LEU A 68 0.00 17.38 10.91
CA LEU A 68 -1.10 17.78 10.03
C LEU A 68 -1.85 16.55 9.49
N MET A 69 -1.13 15.45 9.27
CA MET A 69 -1.68 14.14 8.94
C MET A 69 -2.49 13.61 10.13
N ALA A 70 -3.65 13.02 9.83
CA ALA A 70 -4.57 12.55 10.85
C ALA A 70 -3.99 11.41 11.72
N ASP A 71 -3.03 10.62 11.22
CA ASP A 71 -2.33 9.61 12.01
C ASP A 71 -0.83 9.49 11.64
N PRO A 72 0.09 9.54 12.62
CA PRO A 72 1.53 9.43 12.37
C PRO A 72 1.91 8.01 11.93
N LEU A 73 2.71 7.96 10.87
CA LEU A 73 3.01 6.78 10.06
C LEU A 73 4.10 5.86 10.62
N GLU A 74 4.63 6.15 11.81
CA GLU A 74 5.78 5.41 12.35
C GLU A 74 5.40 4.00 12.81
N PRO A 75 5.82 2.91 12.14
CA PRO A 75 5.69 1.58 12.74
C PRO A 75 6.44 1.57 14.07
N VAL A 76 5.70 1.39 15.17
CA VAL A 76 6.32 1.31 16.49
C VAL A 76 6.84 -0.10 16.64
N ILE A 77 8.11 -0.30 16.30
CA ILE A 77 8.80 -1.54 16.59
C ILE A 77 9.23 -1.49 18.08
N SER A 78 8.31 -1.76 19.00
CA SER A 78 8.66 -2.08 20.40
C SER A 78 8.91 -3.59 20.52
N LEU A 79 10.16 -3.97 20.29
CA LEU A 79 10.65 -5.36 20.18
C LEU A 79 10.94 -6.17 21.47
N PRO A 80 10.61 -5.77 22.72
CA PRO A 80 10.75 -6.71 23.85
C PRO A 80 9.53 -7.60 24.13
N GLU A 81 8.31 -7.06 24.02
CA GLU A 81 7.08 -7.77 24.45
C GLU A 81 6.57 -8.76 23.39
N LEU A 82 6.91 -8.52 22.11
CA LEU A 82 6.61 -9.39 20.96
C LEU A 82 7.31 -10.75 21.01
N ALA A 83 8.38 -10.90 21.81
CA ALA A 83 9.13 -12.15 21.96
C ALA A 83 8.39 -13.23 22.77
N THR A 84 7.28 -12.89 23.45
CA THR A 84 6.59 -13.81 24.36
C THR A 84 5.57 -14.75 23.68
N GLY A 85 5.48 -14.76 22.35
CA GLY A 85 4.91 -15.88 21.59
C GLY A 85 3.38 -16.08 21.62
N HIS A 86 2.59 -15.22 22.27
CA HIS A 86 1.18 -15.55 22.56
C HIS A 86 0.07 -14.66 21.98
N PHE A 87 0.36 -13.58 21.25
CA PHE A 87 -0.67 -12.58 20.87
C PHE A 87 -0.93 -12.44 19.35
N ASN A 88 -0.95 -13.52 18.58
CA ASN A 88 -1.39 -13.42 17.18
C ASN A 88 -2.91 -13.28 17.05
N ARG A 89 -3.69 -13.57 18.11
CA ARG A 89 -5.15 -13.45 18.12
C ARG A 89 -5.61 -12.27 18.95
N ILE A 90 -6.44 -11.41 18.38
CA ILE A 90 -6.94 -10.19 19.00
C ILE A 90 -8.44 -10.08 18.80
N LYS A 91 -9.20 -10.12 19.89
CA LYS A 91 -10.66 -9.91 19.81
C LYS A 91 -10.94 -8.42 19.78
N LEU A 92 -11.39 -7.91 18.64
CA LEU A 92 -11.79 -6.51 18.52
C LEU A 92 -13.20 -6.30 19.09
N PRO A 93 -13.56 -5.05 19.46
CA PRO A 93 -14.93 -4.72 19.81
C PRO A 93 -15.91 -5.14 18.70
N GLY A 94 -17.10 -5.60 19.09
CA GLY A 94 -18.09 -6.13 18.15
C GLY A 94 -17.77 -7.51 17.57
N TYR A 95 -16.63 -8.12 17.96
CA TYR A 95 -16.33 -9.50 17.59
C TYR A 95 -17.36 -10.44 18.20
N MET A 96 -17.98 -11.23 17.34
CA MET A 96 -18.83 -12.35 17.72
C MET A 96 -18.11 -13.61 17.25
N PRO A 97 -17.78 -14.56 18.15
CA PRO A 97 -17.14 -15.79 17.72
C PRO A 97 -18.00 -16.46 16.67
N ASN A 98 -17.40 -16.77 15.53
CA ASN A 98 -18.04 -17.62 14.56
C ASN A 98 -18.35 -18.97 15.23
N PRO A 99 -19.50 -19.59 14.96
CA PRO A 99 -19.64 -21.03 15.22
C PRO A 99 -18.44 -21.73 14.57
N ALA A 100 -17.91 -22.76 15.24
CA ALA A 100 -16.65 -23.42 14.90
C ALA A 100 -16.45 -23.49 13.38
N PRO A 101 -15.27 -23.11 12.85
CA PRO A 101 -15.05 -23.08 11.41
C PRO A 101 -15.58 -24.37 10.80
N GLN A 102 -16.57 -24.28 9.91
CA GLN A 102 -16.84 -25.42 9.05
C GLN A 102 -15.54 -25.66 8.31
N ASP A 103 -14.94 -26.84 8.53
CA ASP A 103 -13.79 -27.29 7.77
C ASP A 103 -14.08 -27.00 6.30
N VAL A 104 -13.17 -26.29 5.64
CA VAL A 104 -13.35 -25.95 4.24
C VAL A 104 -13.47 -27.27 3.49
N GLN A 105 -14.69 -27.63 3.08
CA GLN A 105 -14.94 -28.88 2.36
C GLN A 105 -14.47 -28.69 0.92
N LEU A 106 -13.19 -28.92 0.70
CA LEU A 106 -12.54 -28.72 -0.60
C LEU A 106 -12.85 -29.85 -1.60
N ALA A 107 -13.38 -30.98 -1.14
CA ALA A 107 -13.72 -32.14 -1.96
C ALA A 107 -15.13 -31.99 -2.58
N ASP A 108 -15.28 -32.41 -3.84
CA ASP A 108 -16.54 -32.54 -4.58
C ASP A 108 -17.34 -31.25 -4.89
N ILE A 109 -16.83 -30.07 -4.58
CA ILE A 109 -17.41 -28.79 -5.01
C ILE A 109 -16.72 -28.21 -6.25
N SER A 110 -17.43 -27.38 -7.02
CA SER A 110 -16.80 -26.71 -8.17
C SER A 110 -15.71 -25.74 -7.70
N ARG A 111 -14.68 -25.53 -8.54
CA ARG A 111 -13.58 -24.61 -8.25
C ARG A 111 -14.07 -23.20 -7.85
N GLU A 112 -15.12 -22.71 -8.50
CA GLU A 112 -15.71 -21.41 -8.19
C GLU A 112 -16.28 -21.35 -6.77
N HIS A 113 -17.05 -22.36 -6.36
CA HIS A 113 -17.58 -22.44 -5.00
C HIS A 113 -16.45 -22.55 -3.97
N ARG A 114 -15.42 -23.35 -4.28
CA ARG A 114 -14.22 -23.48 -3.45
C ARG A 114 -13.52 -22.13 -3.26
N TYR A 115 -13.33 -21.37 -4.33
CA TYR A 115 -12.68 -20.07 -4.26
C TYR A 115 -13.52 -19.04 -3.52
N GLN A 116 -14.85 -19.06 -3.69
CA GLN A 116 -15.75 -18.25 -2.89
C GLN A 116 -15.62 -18.58 -1.40
N GLN A 117 -15.59 -19.87 -1.02
CA GLN A 117 -15.37 -20.27 0.37
C GLN A 117 -14.01 -19.80 0.92
N LEU A 118 -12.94 -19.86 0.13
CA LEU A 118 -11.63 -19.35 0.53
C LEU A 118 -11.67 -17.84 0.78
N LEU A 119 -12.31 -17.08 -0.12
CA LEU A 119 -12.45 -15.62 0.03
C LEU A 119 -13.26 -15.24 1.27
N GLU A 120 -14.32 -15.98 1.58
CA GLU A 120 -15.08 -15.71 2.80
C GLU A 120 -14.30 -16.10 4.06
N THR A 121 -13.62 -17.24 4.03
CA THR A 121 -12.88 -17.80 5.17
C THR A 121 -11.69 -16.93 5.56
N PHE A 122 -10.95 -16.41 4.58
CA PHE A 122 -9.75 -15.60 4.78
C PHE A 122 -10.00 -14.11 4.53
N SER A 123 -11.26 -13.67 4.61
CA SER A 123 -11.62 -12.26 4.44
C SER A 123 -10.99 -11.41 5.56
N PRO A 124 -10.51 -10.18 5.29
CA PRO A 124 -9.88 -9.37 6.32
C PRO A 124 -10.92 -8.77 7.29
N THR A 125 -10.51 -8.59 8.55
CA THR A 125 -11.14 -7.64 9.47
C THR A 125 -10.47 -6.28 9.31
N ILE A 126 -11.25 -5.25 9.03
CA ILE A 126 -10.74 -3.94 8.62
C ILE A 126 -10.99 -2.93 9.73
N ILE A 127 -9.92 -2.36 10.28
CA ILE A 127 -9.96 -1.16 11.13
C ILE A 127 -9.86 0.05 10.19
N GLN A 128 -11.00 0.63 9.85
CA GLN A 128 -11.09 1.82 9.01
C GLN A 128 -11.07 3.06 9.89
N LYS A 129 -10.05 3.91 9.76
CA LYS A 129 -10.10 5.25 10.34
C LYS A 129 -10.99 6.15 9.49
N ILE A 130 -11.67 7.07 10.16
CA ILE A 130 -12.54 8.06 9.54
C ILE A 130 -11.96 9.45 9.78
N GLY A 131 -11.85 10.22 8.71
CA GLY A 131 -11.37 11.58 8.72
C GLY A 131 -12.49 12.61 8.81
N HIS A 132 -12.22 13.80 8.28
CA HIS A 132 -13.16 14.92 8.33
C HIS A 132 -14.18 14.89 7.19
N GLN A 133 -14.03 13.98 6.22
CA GLN A 133 -15.02 13.69 5.19
C GLN A 133 -15.36 12.18 5.21
N PRO A 134 -16.21 11.72 6.14
CA PRO A 134 -16.47 10.29 6.32
C PRO A 134 -16.97 9.56 5.07
N LEU A 135 -17.59 10.25 4.12
CA LEU A 135 -18.08 9.67 2.87
C LEU A 135 -16.94 9.13 1.99
N TRP A 136 -15.75 9.73 2.06
CA TRP A 136 -14.60 9.35 1.25
C TRP A 136 -13.85 8.15 1.84
N ASP A 137 -13.88 7.97 3.16
CA ASP A 137 -13.21 6.86 3.84
C ASP A 137 -14.03 5.54 3.83
N VAL A 138 -15.19 5.50 3.15
CA VAL A 138 -16.00 4.26 3.06
C VAL A 138 -15.55 3.42 1.85
N PRO A 139 -15.05 2.20 2.07
CA PRO A 139 -14.78 1.29 0.95
C PRO A 139 -16.12 0.87 0.32
N THR A 140 -16.27 1.09 -0.98
CA THR A 140 -17.54 0.94 -1.72
C THR A 140 -17.32 0.25 -3.08
N ASP A 141 -18.42 -0.10 -3.74
CA ASP A 141 -18.39 -0.52 -5.15
C ASP A 141 -18.10 0.69 -6.03
N ILE A 142 -17.22 0.55 -7.03
CA ILE A 142 -17.00 1.55 -8.08
C ILE A 142 -18.26 1.81 -8.92
N PHE A 143 -19.20 0.86 -8.91
CA PHE A 143 -20.50 0.90 -9.58
C PHE A 143 -21.66 1.00 -8.57
N PHE A 144 -21.48 1.69 -7.44
CA PHE A 144 -22.46 1.77 -6.35
C PHE A 144 -23.83 2.32 -6.78
N ASP A 145 -23.90 3.01 -7.91
CA ASP A 145 -25.09 3.61 -8.51
C ASP A 145 -25.47 2.97 -9.87
N SER A 146 -24.83 1.87 -10.25
CA SER A 146 -24.99 1.19 -11.55
C SER A 146 -24.50 1.97 -12.76
N ASP A 147 -23.89 3.15 -12.58
CA ASP A 147 -23.12 3.83 -13.63
C ASP A 147 -21.75 3.16 -13.76
N THR A 148 -21.18 3.16 -14.98
CA THR A 148 -19.85 2.61 -15.28
C THR A 148 -18.78 3.67 -15.53
N ASP A 149 -19.15 4.96 -15.55
CA ASP A 149 -18.21 6.06 -15.71
C ASP A 149 -17.70 6.58 -14.35
N PRO A 150 -16.51 6.18 -13.86
CA PRO A 150 -16.04 6.57 -12.53
C PRO A 150 -15.74 8.07 -12.40
N ARG A 151 -15.80 8.84 -13.50
CA ARG A 151 -15.53 10.29 -13.52
C ARG A 151 -16.61 11.11 -12.84
N ASN A 152 -17.82 10.57 -12.67
CA ASN A 152 -18.92 11.21 -11.96
C ASN A 152 -19.19 10.62 -10.57
N ASN A 153 -18.40 9.61 -10.14
CA ASN A 153 -18.58 8.93 -8.85
C ASN A 153 -18.59 9.88 -7.66
N VAL A 154 -17.76 10.92 -7.65
CA VAL A 154 -17.76 11.94 -6.59
C VAL A 154 -19.09 12.68 -6.51
N ASP A 155 -19.62 13.14 -7.65
CA ASP A 155 -20.90 13.87 -7.69
C ASP A 155 -22.06 12.95 -7.28
N ASN A 156 -22.06 11.72 -7.79
CA ASN A 156 -23.10 10.74 -7.50
C ASN A 156 -23.07 10.30 -6.03
N ALA A 157 -21.89 10.17 -5.42
CA ALA A 157 -21.74 9.88 -4.00
C ALA A 157 -22.26 11.04 -3.13
N LEU A 158 -21.94 12.30 -3.47
CA LEU A 158 -22.47 13.49 -2.80
C LEU A 158 -24.00 13.54 -2.87
N ALA A 159 -24.57 13.26 -4.04
CA ALA A 159 -26.02 13.27 -4.26
C ALA A 159 -26.74 12.19 -3.43
N ARG A 160 -26.12 11.03 -3.22
CA ARG A 160 -26.67 9.94 -2.41
C ARG A 160 -26.48 10.14 -0.90
N GLY A 161 -25.38 10.76 -0.49
CA GLY A 161 -25.00 10.98 0.91
C GLY A 161 -24.67 9.70 1.71
N THR A 162 -24.82 8.52 1.10
CA THR A 162 -24.52 7.21 1.71
C THR A 162 -23.99 6.23 0.67
N LEU A 163 -23.13 5.31 1.09
CA LEU A 163 -22.49 4.32 0.23
C LEU A 163 -22.61 2.92 0.85
N PRO A 164 -22.81 1.86 0.02
CA PRO A 164 -22.73 0.50 0.51
C PRO A 164 -21.27 0.15 0.86
N SER A 165 -21.06 -0.60 1.94
CA SER A 165 -19.71 -1.08 2.26
C SER A 165 -19.36 -2.34 1.46
N VAL A 166 -18.30 -2.26 0.66
CA VAL A 166 -17.91 -3.30 -0.30
C VAL A 166 -16.40 -3.46 -0.30
N VAL A 167 -15.95 -4.71 -0.36
CA VAL A 167 -14.55 -5.09 -0.57
C VAL A 167 -14.52 -5.98 -1.80
N TYR A 168 -13.62 -5.73 -2.74
CA TYR A 168 -13.42 -6.66 -3.85
C TYR A 168 -12.49 -7.78 -3.43
N GLY A 169 -12.84 -9.03 -3.70
CA GLY A 169 -12.05 -10.21 -3.38
C GLY A 169 -11.91 -11.13 -4.58
N GLU A 170 -10.73 -11.72 -4.78
CA GLU A 170 -10.52 -12.75 -5.80
C GLU A 170 -9.41 -13.71 -5.39
N VAL A 171 -9.59 -15.01 -5.63
CA VAL A 171 -8.46 -15.97 -5.64
C VAL A 171 -7.71 -15.70 -6.93
N ILE A 172 -6.66 -14.90 -6.87
CA ILE A 172 -5.94 -14.48 -8.07
C ILE A 172 -5.07 -15.61 -8.63
N ALA A 173 -4.61 -16.53 -7.78
CA ALA A 173 -3.85 -17.69 -8.22
C ALA A 173 -3.95 -18.88 -7.27
N GLU A 174 -3.74 -20.07 -7.84
CA GLU A 174 -3.53 -21.33 -7.12
C GLU A 174 -2.28 -21.99 -7.69
N THR A 175 -1.31 -22.31 -6.83
CA THR A 175 -0.10 -23.10 -7.16
C THR A 175 -0.18 -24.47 -6.49
N ASP A 176 0.85 -25.31 -6.63
CA ASP A 176 0.88 -26.60 -5.95
C ASP A 176 0.81 -26.47 -4.42
N ASP A 177 1.41 -25.42 -3.85
CA ASP A 177 1.59 -25.25 -2.41
C ASP A 177 0.73 -24.14 -1.78
N SER A 178 0.15 -23.25 -2.58
CA SER A 178 -0.47 -22.03 -2.07
C SER A 178 -1.73 -21.62 -2.81
N TYR A 179 -2.60 -20.89 -2.10
CA TYR A 179 -3.59 -20.01 -2.69
C TYR A 179 -3.16 -18.56 -2.50
N TYR A 180 -3.36 -17.72 -3.52
CA TYR A 180 -3.12 -16.28 -3.46
C TYR A 180 -4.46 -15.55 -3.59
N LEU A 181 -4.80 -14.76 -2.58
CA LEU A 181 -6.08 -14.06 -2.48
C LEU A 181 -5.81 -12.56 -2.44
N ALA A 182 -6.48 -11.78 -3.27
CA ALA A 182 -6.38 -10.32 -3.25
C ALA A 182 -7.67 -9.70 -2.71
N TYR A 183 -7.56 -8.69 -1.84
CA TYR A 183 -8.68 -7.90 -1.32
C TYR A 183 -8.44 -6.40 -1.54
N MET A 184 -9.34 -5.74 -2.27
CA MET A 184 -9.21 -4.34 -2.65
C MET A 184 -10.31 -3.49 -2.03
N LEU A 185 -9.93 -2.31 -1.55
CA LEU A 185 -10.78 -1.30 -0.95
C LEU A 185 -10.78 -0.09 -1.89
N TYR A 186 -11.85 0.01 -2.69
CA TYR A 186 -12.08 1.18 -3.53
C TYR A 186 -12.73 2.29 -2.73
N HIS A 187 -12.14 3.47 -2.76
CA HIS A 187 -12.69 4.70 -2.18
C HIS A 187 -13.04 5.67 -3.30
N ILE A 188 -14.09 6.46 -3.10
CA ILE A 188 -14.60 7.39 -4.13
C ILE A 188 -13.61 8.50 -4.45
N LYS A 189 -12.80 8.90 -3.46
CA LYS A 189 -11.85 10.00 -3.57
C LYS A 189 -10.75 9.80 -2.55
N ASP A 190 -9.49 9.85 -2.97
CA ASP A 190 -8.39 10.15 -2.06
C ASP A 190 -8.42 11.65 -1.77
N TYR A 191 -8.45 12.01 -0.48
CA TYR A 191 -8.57 13.38 -0.02
C TYR A 191 -7.60 13.64 1.13
N ASP A 192 -7.39 14.91 1.42
CA ASP A 192 -6.38 15.34 2.38
C ASP A 192 -6.92 16.44 3.29
N SER A 193 -6.13 16.85 4.28
CA SER A 193 -6.49 17.98 5.14
C SER A 193 -6.81 19.23 4.29
N PRO A 194 -7.80 20.05 4.70
CA PRO A 194 -8.20 21.21 3.90
C PRO A 194 -7.06 22.19 3.62
N LEU A 195 -6.07 22.26 4.53
CA LEU A 195 -4.88 23.08 4.34
C LEU A 195 -3.98 22.55 3.22
N ARG A 196 -3.77 21.23 3.14
CA ARG A 196 -2.92 20.64 2.09
C ARG A 196 -3.61 20.71 0.73
N GLU A 197 -4.91 20.44 0.65
CA GLU A 197 -5.67 20.59 -0.60
C GLU A 197 -5.67 22.04 -1.11
N ALA A 198 -5.72 23.03 -0.19
CA ALA A 198 -5.62 24.44 -0.55
C ALA A 198 -4.22 24.85 -1.06
N LEU A 199 -3.18 24.10 -0.68
CA LEU A 199 -1.80 24.39 -1.06
C LEU A 199 -1.34 23.60 -2.29
N SER A 200 -1.93 22.43 -2.56
CA SER A 200 -1.53 21.53 -3.63
C SER A 200 -2.69 20.63 -4.09
N ASN A 201 -2.77 20.41 -5.39
CA ASN A 201 -3.64 19.41 -6.00
C ASN A 201 -2.96 18.05 -6.20
N MET A 202 -1.71 17.90 -5.72
CA MET A 202 -0.97 16.64 -5.85
C MET A 202 -1.35 15.61 -4.79
N THR A 203 -2.03 16.05 -3.72
CA THR A 203 -2.25 15.26 -2.50
C THR A 203 -3.67 14.69 -2.39
N TYR A 204 -4.49 14.89 -3.41
CA TYR A 204 -5.83 14.32 -3.50
C TYR A 204 -6.16 13.95 -4.95
N HIS A 205 -7.07 13.02 -5.15
CA HIS A 205 -7.56 12.63 -6.46
C HIS A 205 -8.89 11.88 -6.40
N ASP A 206 -9.68 11.99 -7.47
CA ASP A 206 -10.86 11.15 -7.68
C ASP A 206 -10.46 9.69 -7.81
N SER A 207 -11.28 8.81 -7.24
CA SER A 207 -11.02 7.39 -7.09
C SER A 207 -9.77 7.10 -6.27
N ASP A 208 -9.81 6.01 -5.53
CA ASP A 208 -8.62 5.46 -4.90
C ASP A 208 -8.81 3.97 -4.71
N ASN A 209 -7.74 3.20 -4.84
CA ASN A 209 -7.81 1.76 -4.73
C ASN A 209 -6.57 1.24 -4.05
N GLU A 210 -6.79 0.84 -2.81
CA GLU A 210 -5.80 0.29 -1.89
C GLU A 210 -6.17 -1.18 -1.61
N GLY A 211 -5.28 -1.94 -0.99
CA GLY A 211 -5.66 -3.30 -0.61
C GLY A 211 -4.51 -4.15 -0.10
N LEU A 212 -4.71 -5.45 -0.19
CA LEU A 212 -3.75 -6.46 0.23
C LEU A 212 -3.84 -7.74 -0.60
N GLN A 213 -2.81 -8.56 -0.47
CA GLN A 213 -2.77 -9.93 -0.91
C GLN A 213 -2.33 -10.86 0.21
N LEU A 214 -2.99 -12.01 0.29
CA LEU A 214 -2.66 -13.09 1.19
C LEU A 214 -2.05 -14.23 0.40
N ARG A 215 -1.03 -14.86 0.98
CA ARG A 215 -0.68 -16.25 0.65
C ARG A 215 -1.24 -17.15 1.73
N VAL A 216 -2.09 -18.09 1.34
CA VAL A 216 -2.59 -19.17 2.18
C VAL A 216 -1.82 -20.44 1.82
N ASP A 217 -1.15 -21.04 2.80
CA ASP A 217 -0.48 -22.33 2.65
C ASP A 217 -1.49 -23.46 2.56
N LYS A 218 -1.41 -24.30 1.52
CA LYS A 218 -2.39 -25.38 1.28
C LYS A 218 -2.31 -26.52 2.29
N ALA A 219 -1.13 -26.79 2.83
CA ALA A 219 -0.94 -27.90 3.76
C ALA A 219 -1.59 -27.61 5.12
N SER A 220 -1.41 -26.39 5.60
CA SER A 220 -1.91 -25.94 6.89
C SER A 220 -3.25 -25.21 6.82
N MET A 221 -3.66 -24.77 5.62
CA MET A 221 -4.82 -23.89 5.40
C MET A 221 -4.78 -22.64 6.29
N LYS A 222 -3.61 -22.01 6.38
CA LYS A 222 -3.38 -20.79 7.16
C LYS A 222 -2.76 -19.70 6.30
N VAL A 223 -3.02 -18.45 6.65
CA VAL A 223 -2.33 -17.30 6.08
C VAL A 223 -0.87 -17.34 6.52
N ALA A 224 0.04 -17.53 5.56
CA ALA A 224 1.47 -17.56 5.80
C ALA A 224 2.08 -16.15 5.67
N LEU A 225 1.63 -15.40 4.66
CA LEU A 225 2.20 -14.11 4.29
C LEU A 225 1.08 -13.13 3.92
N VAL A 226 1.29 -11.86 4.23
CA VAL A 226 0.40 -10.74 3.91
C VAL A 226 1.24 -9.64 3.29
N GLU A 227 0.85 -9.16 2.12
CA GLU A 227 1.42 -7.94 1.53
C GLU A 227 0.30 -6.91 1.36
N THR A 228 0.52 -5.70 1.86
CA THR A 228 -0.44 -4.61 1.76
C THR A 228 0.12 -3.48 0.91
N TRP A 229 -0.77 -2.68 0.33
CA TRP A 229 -0.42 -1.49 -0.44
C TRP A 229 -0.60 -0.24 0.43
N PHE A 230 0.48 0.55 0.57
CA PHE A 230 0.51 1.74 1.43
C PHE A 230 1.28 2.88 0.75
N HIS A 231 0.58 3.89 0.22
CA HIS A 231 1.18 5.08 -0.42
C HIS A 231 2.24 4.75 -1.48
N ASN A 232 1.90 3.83 -2.38
CA ASN A 232 2.78 3.32 -3.43
C ASN A 232 3.87 2.33 -3.02
N ARG A 233 3.62 1.57 -1.95
CA ARG A 233 4.59 0.64 -1.38
C ARG A 233 3.98 -0.67 -0.96
N PHE A 234 4.77 -1.72 -1.08
CA PHE A 234 4.41 -3.02 -0.51
C PHE A 234 4.93 -3.14 0.92
N PHE A 235 4.01 -3.34 1.86
CA PHE A 235 4.35 -3.71 3.23
C PHE A 235 4.07 -5.19 3.44
N LEU A 236 5.12 -5.92 3.81
CA LEU A 236 5.11 -7.34 4.08
C LEU A 236 4.94 -7.60 5.58
N CYS A 237 4.01 -8.50 5.90
CA CYS A 237 3.76 -8.97 7.25
C CYS A 237 3.71 -10.50 7.27
N ASN A 238 4.15 -11.10 8.37
CA ASN A 238 3.99 -12.54 8.62
C ASN A 238 3.87 -12.82 10.12
N SER A 239 3.66 -14.08 10.50
CA SER A 239 3.50 -14.47 11.91
C SER A 239 4.78 -14.35 12.74
N HIS A 240 5.96 -14.32 12.11
CA HIS A 240 7.26 -14.47 12.75
C HIS A 240 8.07 -13.18 12.85
N GLY A 241 7.76 -12.14 12.07
CA GLY A 241 8.47 -10.87 12.06
C GLY A 241 9.79 -10.86 11.29
N GLU A 242 10.13 -11.94 10.58
CA GLU A 242 11.42 -12.09 9.88
C GLU A 242 11.24 -12.36 8.38
N SER A 243 12.13 -11.80 7.55
CA SER A 243 12.22 -12.02 6.10
C SER A 243 13.69 -12.17 5.70
N SER A 244 13.95 -13.02 4.71
CA SER A 244 15.27 -13.21 4.11
C SER A 244 15.36 -12.65 2.68
N GLY A 245 14.27 -12.11 2.16
CA GLY A 245 14.15 -11.59 0.80
C GLY A 245 14.53 -10.13 0.65
N THR A 246 14.03 -9.51 -0.41
CA THR A 246 14.35 -8.12 -0.78
C THR A 246 13.64 -7.09 0.10
N GLU A 247 12.50 -7.46 0.68
CA GLU A 247 11.69 -6.57 1.50
C GLU A 247 11.70 -6.99 2.98
N PRO A 248 11.87 -6.02 3.91
CA PRO A 248 11.81 -6.31 5.33
C PRO A 248 10.37 -6.57 5.77
N ILE A 249 10.20 -7.32 6.86
CA ILE A 249 8.91 -7.36 7.55
C ILE A 249 8.67 -6.03 8.27
N GLN A 250 7.57 -5.37 7.95
CA GLN A 250 7.17 -4.11 8.60
C GLN A 250 6.47 -4.37 9.93
N SER A 251 5.65 -5.43 10.02
CA SER A 251 4.92 -5.80 11.24
C SER A 251 4.54 -7.28 11.25
N ARG A 252 4.05 -7.78 12.39
CA ARG A 252 3.47 -9.13 12.47
C ARG A 252 2.04 -9.11 11.94
N ALA A 253 1.64 -10.18 11.26
CA ALA A 253 0.23 -10.41 10.95
C ALA A 253 -0.53 -10.76 12.24
N LEU A 254 -1.54 -9.93 12.57
CA LEU A 254 -2.46 -10.13 13.68
C LEU A 254 -3.79 -10.61 13.11
N PHE A 255 -4.48 -11.48 13.84
CA PHE A 255 -5.72 -12.10 13.40
C PHE A 255 -6.81 -11.88 14.42
N GLU A 256 -8.04 -11.70 13.97
CA GLU A 256 -9.18 -11.62 14.88
C GLU A 256 -9.57 -12.99 15.42
N ASP A 257 -9.47 -13.99 14.56
CA ASP A 257 -9.55 -15.42 14.87
C ASP A 257 -8.34 -16.16 14.29
N ASP A 258 -8.53 -17.30 13.62
CA ASP A 258 -7.44 -18.04 12.97
C ASP A 258 -7.22 -17.67 11.51
N ASN A 259 -8.20 -17.01 10.86
CA ASN A 259 -8.22 -16.86 9.41
C ASN A 259 -8.36 -15.40 8.97
N HIS A 260 -8.99 -14.54 9.79
CA HIS A 260 -9.27 -13.16 9.42
C HIS A 260 -8.12 -12.26 9.90
N VAL A 261 -7.21 -11.93 8.99
CA VAL A 261 -6.15 -10.95 9.27
C VAL A 261 -6.77 -9.59 9.60
N ILE A 262 -6.20 -8.91 10.59
CA ILE A 262 -6.60 -7.55 10.95
C ILE A 262 -5.72 -6.57 10.18
N ILE A 263 -6.35 -5.76 9.34
CA ILE A 263 -5.71 -4.65 8.63
C ILE A 263 -6.17 -3.31 9.20
N TYR A 264 -5.32 -2.32 9.06
CA TYR A 264 -5.58 -0.92 9.34
C TYR A 264 -5.63 -0.16 8.02
N THR A 265 -6.70 0.63 7.83
CA THR A 265 -6.86 1.54 6.71
C THR A 265 -6.84 2.97 7.23
N GLN A 266 -5.93 3.78 6.69
CA GLN A 266 -5.78 5.19 7.08
C GLN A 266 -7.02 6.02 6.69
N ALA A 267 -7.34 7.03 7.49
CA ALA A 267 -8.25 8.11 7.10
C ALA A 267 -7.47 9.14 6.28
N MET A 268 -8.00 9.59 5.14
CA MET A 268 -7.26 10.45 4.21
C MET A 268 -6.02 9.71 3.64
N GLY A 269 -5.88 9.61 2.32
CA GLY A 269 -4.82 8.79 1.70
C GLY A 269 -5.10 7.29 1.62
N HIS A 270 -5.97 6.75 2.48
CA HIS A 270 -6.41 5.35 2.55
C HIS A 270 -5.37 4.23 2.57
N GLY A 271 -4.08 4.52 2.72
CA GLY A 271 -3.04 3.50 2.77
C GLY A 271 -3.36 2.35 3.73
N ILE A 272 -3.11 1.11 3.29
CA ILE A 272 -3.43 -0.12 4.03
C ILE A 272 -2.18 -0.81 4.55
N ARG A 273 -2.21 -1.19 5.83
CA ARG A 273 -1.16 -1.99 6.47
C ARG A 273 -1.75 -3.03 7.40
N CYS A 274 -0.96 -4.02 7.78
CA CYS A 274 -1.34 -4.87 8.90
C CYS A 274 -1.49 -4.02 10.16
N ALA A 275 -2.50 -4.34 10.97
CA ALA A 275 -2.73 -3.65 12.22
C ALA A 275 -1.58 -3.93 13.20
N GLU A 276 -1.29 -2.94 14.04
CA GLU A 276 -0.29 -2.98 15.09
C GLU A 276 -0.96 -2.68 16.43
N GLU A 277 -0.28 -2.99 17.54
CA GLU A 277 -0.83 -2.83 18.89
C GLU A 277 -1.38 -1.43 19.17
N ARG A 278 -0.69 -0.39 18.68
CA ARG A 278 -1.10 1.01 18.82
C ARG A 278 -2.45 1.34 18.18
N ASP A 279 -2.87 0.57 17.17
CA ASP A 279 -4.14 0.80 16.48
C ASP A 279 -5.31 0.42 17.38
N PHE A 280 -5.10 -0.53 18.29
CA PHE A 280 -6.11 -0.97 19.26
C PHE A 280 -6.30 0.04 20.40
N LEU A 281 -5.27 0.84 20.71
CA LEU A 281 -5.34 1.89 21.73
C LEU A 281 -6.25 3.07 21.32
N LYS A 282 -6.49 3.24 20.01
CA LYS A 282 -7.23 4.38 19.45
C LYS A 282 -8.59 4.01 18.83
N LEU A 283 -9.12 2.81 19.12
CA LEU A 283 -10.39 2.37 18.54
C LEU A 283 -11.59 3.24 18.96
N ALA A 284 -11.53 3.88 20.13
CA ALA A 284 -12.67 4.62 20.67
C ALA A 284 -13.11 5.82 19.81
N THR A 285 -12.24 6.38 18.97
CA THR A 285 -12.51 7.63 18.24
C THR A 285 -12.40 7.43 16.73
N HIS A 286 -13.39 7.91 15.97
CA HIS A 286 -13.37 7.93 14.50
C HIS A 286 -12.91 6.62 13.86
N THR A 287 -13.47 5.50 14.31
CA THR A 287 -13.06 4.16 13.85
C THR A 287 -14.28 3.32 13.49
N LYS A 288 -14.23 2.70 12.32
CA LYS A 288 -15.21 1.70 11.88
C LYS A 288 -14.49 0.35 11.82
N ILE A 289 -15.06 -0.69 12.42
CA ILE A 289 -14.55 -2.06 12.26
C ILE A 289 -15.50 -2.83 11.35
N LEU A 290 -15.01 -3.14 10.16
CA LEU A 290 -15.77 -3.80 9.11
C LEU A 290 -15.33 -5.26 9.00
N ARG A 291 -16.31 -6.14 8.80
CA ARG A 291 -16.09 -7.58 8.65
C ARG A 291 -17.00 -8.14 7.56
N HIS A 292 -16.64 -9.27 6.94
CA HIS A 292 -17.46 -9.87 5.90
C HIS A 292 -18.76 -10.49 6.45
N ASN A 293 -19.89 -10.26 5.76
CA ASN A 293 -21.25 -10.52 6.24
C ASN A 293 -21.74 -11.99 6.21
N SER A 294 -20.97 -12.98 5.75
CA SER A 294 -21.55 -14.30 5.43
C SER A 294 -22.13 -15.09 6.61
N ARG A 295 -21.89 -14.68 7.88
CA ARG A 295 -22.22 -15.51 9.06
C ARG A 295 -22.94 -14.82 10.22
N HIS A 296 -23.26 -13.53 10.11
CA HIS A 296 -23.88 -12.80 11.23
C HIS A 296 -25.17 -12.08 10.82
N THR A 297 -26.28 -12.48 11.43
CA THR A 297 -27.62 -11.92 11.16
C THR A 297 -27.86 -10.52 11.74
N HIS A 298 -26.94 -10.02 12.58
CA HIS A 298 -27.10 -8.75 13.32
C HIS A 298 -25.87 -7.85 13.19
N ARG A 299 -25.57 -7.36 11.99
CA ARG A 299 -24.55 -6.32 11.80
C ARG A 299 -25.18 -4.97 11.48
N GLU A 300 -24.57 -3.93 12.02
CA GLU A 300 -25.01 -2.57 11.81
C GLU A 300 -24.71 -2.14 10.37
N GLN A 301 -25.59 -1.30 9.82
CA GLN A 301 -25.28 -0.56 8.62
C GLN A 301 -24.22 0.50 8.93
N LEU A 302 -23.26 0.67 8.02
CA LEU A 302 -22.26 1.73 8.13
C LEU A 302 -22.96 3.09 8.11
N ARG A 303 -22.68 3.92 9.12
CA ARG A 303 -23.04 5.34 9.12
C ARG A 303 -21.88 6.16 8.57
N VAL A 304 -22.20 7.08 7.67
CA VAL A 304 -21.25 8.04 7.09
C VAL A 304 -21.09 9.22 8.05
N ASP A 305 -20.48 8.95 9.20
CA ASP A 305 -20.23 9.91 10.27
C ASP A 305 -18.88 9.61 10.96
N GLY A 306 -18.42 10.55 11.80
CA GLY A 306 -17.22 10.36 12.61
C GLY A 306 -17.43 9.47 13.85
N ILE A 307 -18.62 8.91 14.07
CA ILE A 307 -18.93 8.16 15.28
C ILE A 307 -18.41 6.74 15.14
N SER A 308 -17.63 6.25 16.11
CA SER A 308 -17.10 4.89 16.03
C SER A 308 -18.21 3.82 15.97
N GLN A 309 -17.99 2.79 15.16
CA GLN A 309 -18.90 1.64 15.02
C GLN A 309 -18.06 0.37 14.87
N PHE A 310 -18.39 -0.67 15.64
CA PHE A 310 -17.50 -1.83 15.75
C PHE A 310 -18.08 -3.12 15.19
N SER A 311 -19.31 -3.10 14.68
CA SER A 311 -20.03 -4.30 14.19
C SER A 311 -20.58 -4.09 12.78
N ILE A 312 -19.79 -3.49 11.89
CA ILE A 312 -20.20 -3.21 10.51
C ILE A 312 -19.95 -4.41 9.62
N SER A 313 -20.87 -4.63 8.67
CA SER A 313 -20.70 -5.61 7.60
C SER A 313 -20.25 -4.97 6.29
N TYR A 314 -19.41 -5.69 5.55
CA TYR A 314 -19.18 -5.44 4.12
C TYR A 314 -19.56 -6.67 3.28
N ARG A 315 -19.93 -6.43 2.03
CA ARG A 315 -20.08 -7.50 1.03
C ARG A 315 -18.79 -7.71 0.25
N LEU A 316 -18.56 -8.94 -0.19
CA LEU A 316 -17.51 -9.26 -1.15
C LEU A 316 -18.05 -9.08 -2.58
N ALA A 317 -17.27 -8.42 -3.43
CA ALA A 317 -17.51 -8.29 -4.87
C ALA A 317 -16.34 -8.93 -5.64
N SER A 318 -16.57 -9.48 -6.83
CA SER A 318 -15.47 -10.08 -7.62
C SER A 318 -14.67 -9.02 -8.38
N LEU A 319 -13.37 -9.25 -8.53
CA LEU A 319 -12.49 -8.47 -9.43
C LEU A 319 -12.58 -8.90 -10.89
N LYS A 320 -13.23 -10.03 -11.22
CA LYS A 320 -13.33 -10.52 -12.61
C LYS A 320 -13.85 -9.49 -13.61
N PRO A 321 -14.93 -8.72 -13.30
CA PRO A 321 -15.39 -7.66 -14.21
C PRO A 321 -14.30 -6.61 -14.49
N TRP A 322 -13.46 -6.29 -13.50
CA TRP A 322 -12.36 -5.34 -13.65
C TRP A 322 -11.33 -5.85 -14.66
N TYR A 323 -10.99 -7.14 -14.64
CA TYR A 323 -10.07 -7.72 -15.62
C TYR A 323 -10.62 -7.66 -17.04
N GLU A 324 -11.92 -7.92 -17.22
CA GLU A 324 -12.58 -7.83 -18.53
C GLU A 324 -12.58 -6.39 -19.07
N MET A 325 -12.91 -5.41 -18.22
CA MET A 325 -12.88 -3.99 -18.60
C MET A 325 -11.46 -3.48 -18.84
N ALA A 326 -10.48 -3.96 -18.09
CA ALA A 326 -9.07 -3.61 -18.27
C ALA A 326 -8.53 -4.13 -19.60
N ARG A 327 -8.90 -5.35 -19.98
CA ARG A 327 -8.54 -5.93 -21.28
C ARG A 327 -9.22 -5.22 -22.45
N ASN A 328 -10.49 -4.86 -22.30
CA ASN A 328 -11.28 -4.19 -23.35
C ASN A 328 -11.15 -2.66 -23.31
N PHE A 329 -10.21 -2.15 -22.53
CA PHE A 329 -9.96 -0.72 -22.36
C PHE A 329 -9.64 -0.03 -23.70
N ARG A 330 -10.05 1.23 -23.81
CA ARG A 330 -9.72 2.11 -24.94
C ARG A 330 -8.98 3.35 -24.44
N PRO A 331 -7.70 3.57 -24.82
CA PRO A 331 -6.91 4.76 -24.50
C PRO A 331 -7.72 6.05 -24.53
N SER A 332 -7.78 6.78 -23.41
CA SER A 332 -8.67 7.93 -23.25
C SER A 332 -8.32 9.06 -24.24
N GLY A 333 -9.38 9.57 -24.85
CA GLY A 333 -9.45 10.85 -25.57
C GLY A 333 -10.78 11.51 -25.16
N LYS A 334 -11.01 12.79 -25.48
CA LYS A 334 -12.25 13.48 -25.11
C LYS A 334 -13.48 12.62 -25.50
N GLY A 335 -14.32 12.26 -24.53
CA GLY A 335 -15.58 11.54 -24.73
C GLY A 335 -15.55 10.01 -24.59
N LYS A 336 -14.46 9.39 -24.09
CA LYS A 336 -14.44 7.94 -23.83
C LYS A 336 -14.82 7.61 -22.38
N GLN A 337 -15.83 6.76 -22.22
CA GLN A 337 -16.38 6.30 -20.92
C GLN A 337 -15.79 4.95 -20.47
N SER A 338 -14.49 4.73 -20.63
CA SER A 338 -13.88 3.51 -20.08
C SER A 338 -13.59 3.68 -18.60
N LEU A 339 -13.74 2.59 -17.84
CA LEU A 339 -13.38 2.50 -16.42
C LEU A 339 -11.90 2.82 -16.20
N PHE A 340 -11.04 2.37 -17.11
CA PHE A 340 -9.60 2.60 -17.02
C PHE A 340 -9.14 3.69 -17.99
N GLU A 341 -7.94 4.23 -17.76
CA GLU A 341 -7.17 5.14 -18.62
C GLU A 341 -5.71 4.71 -18.74
N ASP A 342 -5.06 5.18 -19.81
CA ASP A 342 -3.72 4.76 -20.27
C ASP A 342 -3.51 3.24 -20.39
N SER A 343 -2.40 2.86 -21.01
CA SER A 343 -2.07 1.47 -21.27
C SER A 343 -0.89 1.00 -20.43
N LEU A 344 -0.97 -0.22 -19.91
CA LEU A 344 0.14 -0.98 -19.36
C LEU A 344 0.37 -2.21 -20.26
N VAL A 345 1.61 -2.43 -20.69
CA VAL A 345 2.00 -3.65 -21.40
C VAL A 345 2.29 -4.72 -20.34
N ILE A 346 1.50 -5.79 -20.34
CA ILE A 346 1.60 -6.87 -19.33
C ILE A 346 2.19 -8.16 -19.89
N GLY A 347 2.51 -8.20 -21.18
CA GLY A 347 3.13 -9.37 -21.81
C GLY A 347 2.97 -9.35 -23.33
N THR A 348 3.12 -10.53 -23.93
CA THR A 348 2.90 -10.76 -25.37
C THR A 348 1.91 -11.91 -25.59
N ASP A 349 1.14 -11.83 -26.68
CA ASP A 349 0.24 -12.90 -27.09
C ASP A 349 0.97 -14.04 -27.82
N SER A 350 0.23 -15.06 -28.24
CA SER A 350 0.78 -16.21 -28.99
C SER A 350 1.46 -15.86 -30.31
N LEU A 351 1.22 -14.66 -30.85
CA LEU A 351 1.83 -14.14 -32.07
C LEU A 351 2.99 -13.17 -31.76
N GLY A 352 3.38 -13.02 -30.49
CA GLY A 352 4.44 -12.11 -30.06
C GLY A 352 4.01 -10.63 -30.02
N ARG A 353 2.72 -10.31 -30.18
CA ARG A 353 2.21 -8.94 -30.12
C ARG A 353 2.03 -8.52 -28.67
N GLN A 354 2.34 -7.27 -28.35
CA GLN A 354 2.17 -6.74 -26.98
C GLN A 354 0.70 -6.77 -26.56
N VAL A 355 0.44 -7.30 -25.37
CA VAL A 355 -0.88 -7.24 -24.72
C VAL A 355 -0.91 -6.01 -23.83
N GLN A 356 -1.84 -5.11 -24.11
CA GLN A 356 -2.06 -3.88 -23.36
C GLN A 356 -3.36 -3.97 -22.56
N VAL A 357 -3.33 -3.50 -21.32
CA VAL A 357 -4.49 -3.36 -20.45
C VAL A 357 -4.60 -1.94 -19.90
N GLY A 358 -5.78 -1.56 -19.43
CA GLY A 358 -6.01 -0.30 -18.74
C GLY A 358 -5.10 -0.13 -17.52
N LYS A 359 -4.40 1.00 -17.42
CA LYS A 359 -3.37 1.23 -16.39
C LYS A 359 -3.91 1.91 -15.13
N TYR A 360 -4.71 2.96 -15.27
CA TYR A 360 -5.22 3.75 -14.14
C TYR A 360 -6.72 3.69 -14.10
N ILE A 361 -7.33 3.78 -12.92
CA ILE A 361 -8.77 3.99 -12.81
C ILE A 361 -9.07 5.41 -13.32
N ALA A 362 -10.14 5.57 -14.07
CA ALA A 362 -10.54 6.87 -14.57
C ALA A 362 -11.11 7.74 -13.44
N GLY A 363 -10.91 9.04 -13.56
CA GLY A 363 -11.41 10.06 -12.64
C GLY A 363 -11.53 11.40 -13.37
N ARG A 364 -12.13 12.40 -12.74
CA ARG A 364 -12.23 13.75 -13.32
C ARG A 364 -11.11 14.64 -12.78
N ASP A 365 -10.80 14.53 -11.49
CA ASP A 365 -9.79 15.33 -10.81
C ASP A 365 -8.60 14.50 -10.35
N PHE A 366 -7.51 14.53 -11.11
CA PHE A 366 -6.22 13.96 -10.74
C PHE A 366 -5.10 14.58 -11.58
N ASP A 367 -3.87 14.62 -11.06
CA ASP A 367 -2.71 14.97 -11.88
C ASP A 367 -2.38 13.83 -12.85
N ARG A 368 -2.67 14.03 -14.14
CA ARG A 368 -2.40 13.05 -15.21
C ARG A 368 -0.93 12.66 -15.33
N ARG A 369 -0.02 13.53 -14.88
CA ARG A 369 1.43 13.28 -14.83
C ARG A 369 1.90 12.90 -13.44
N GLY A 370 1.01 13.01 -12.45
CA GLY A 370 1.26 12.71 -11.06
C GLY A 370 1.42 11.22 -10.81
N TRP A 371 2.11 10.91 -9.72
CA TRP A 371 2.29 9.53 -9.29
C TRP A 371 1.11 9.02 -8.46
N SER A 372 0.34 9.94 -7.86
CA SER A 372 -0.92 9.77 -7.14
C SER A 372 -2.11 9.59 -8.08
N ARG A 373 -1.96 8.73 -9.09
CA ARG A 373 -3.10 8.33 -9.92
C ARG A 373 -3.70 7.06 -9.33
N PRO A 374 -5.03 6.91 -9.33
CA PRO A 374 -5.67 5.72 -8.79
C PRO A 374 -5.28 4.49 -9.63
N LYS A 375 -4.76 3.46 -8.96
CA LYS A 375 -4.21 2.28 -9.60
C LYS A 375 -5.04 1.04 -9.27
N PRO A 376 -5.47 0.26 -10.27
CA PRO A 376 -5.88 -1.12 -10.02
C PRO A 376 -4.67 -1.96 -9.59
N PRO A 377 -4.88 -3.15 -8.99
CA PRO A 377 -3.79 -3.93 -8.39
C PRO A 377 -2.71 -4.39 -9.37
N TRP A 378 -3.04 -4.62 -10.65
CA TRP A 378 -2.04 -4.95 -11.67
C TRP A 378 -1.18 -3.75 -12.12
N SER A 379 -1.45 -2.55 -11.60
CA SER A 379 -0.68 -1.34 -11.86
C SER A 379 0.02 -0.79 -10.61
N TRP A 380 -0.09 -1.50 -9.48
CA TRP A 380 0.73 -1.22 -8.30
C TRP A 380 2.20 -1.51 -8.61
N ASP A 381 3.05 -0.62 -8.10
CA ASP A 381 4.46 -0.48 -8.45
C ASP A 381 5.20 0.18 -7.29
N ASP A 382 5.96 -0.61 -6.53
CA ASP A 382 6.88 -0.11 -5.53
C ASP A 382 8.22 0.20 -6.20
N ARG A 383 8.51 1.48 -6.40
CA ARG A 383 9.74 1.93 -7.07
C ARG A 383 11.04 1.54 -6.35
N TRP A 384 10.96 0.98 -5.14
CA TRP A 384 12.09 0.59 -4.31
C TRP A 384 12.33 -0.92 -4.27
N ASP A 385 11.49 -1.71 -4.95
CA ASP A 385 11.74 -3.12 -5.20
C ASP A 385 12.30 -3.36 -6.62
N ASP A 386 12.64 -4.63 -6.89
CA ASP A 386 13.13 -5.07 -8.20
C ASP A 386 12.04 -5.85 -8.99
N ILE A 387 10.78 -5.71 -8.59
CA ILE A 387 9.65 -6.43 -9.16
C ILE A 387 8.97 -5.57 -10.23
N PRO A 388 8.86 -6.05 -11.48
CA PRO A 388 8.19 -5.28 -12.53
C PRO A 388 6.72 -5.04 -12.21
N VAL A 389 6.21 -3.86 -12.58
CA VAL A 389 4.78 -3.51 -12.49
C VAL A 389 3.89 -4.63 -13.00
N GLY A 390 2.87 -4.96 -12.22
CA GLY A 390 1.90 -6.01 -12.53
C GLY A 390 2.32 -7.42 -12.13
N THR A 391 3.61 -7.69 -11.90
CA THR A 391 4.09 -9.00 -11.42
C THR A 391 3.45 -9.37 -10.08
N TRP A 392 3.28 -8.40 -9.17
CA TRP A 392 2.63 -8.62 -7.88
C TRP A 392 1.26 -9.30 -8.00
N HIS A 393 0.46 -8.86 -8.98
CA HIS A 393 -0.90 -9.36 -9.20
C HIS A 393 -0.97 -10.51 -10.23
N LEU A 394 -0.11 -10.51 -11.24
CA LEU A 394 -0.12 -11.49 -12.34
C LEU A 394 0.75 -12.72 -12.08
N ASP A 395 1.79 -12.60 -11.27
CA ASP A 395 2.72 -13.66 -10.89
C ASP A 395 3.01 -13.58 -9.38
N PRO A 396 1.96 -13.79 -8.55
CA PRO A 396 2.05 -13.56 -7.11
C PRO A 396 3.06 -14.46 -6.40
N ALA A 397 3.26 -15.70 -6.86
CA ALA A 397 4.23 -16.62 -6.27
C ALA A 397 5.66 -16.08 -6.37
N ARG A 398 6.00 -15.50 -7.51
CA ARG A 398 7.31 -14.88 -7.74
C ARG A 398 7.50 -13.62 -6.90
N ALA A 399 6.50 -12.74 -6.85
CA ALA A 399 6.57 -11.52 -6.06
C ALA A 399 6.83 -11.85 -4.57
N PHE A 400 6.00 -12.71 -3.98
CA PHE A 400 6.18 -13.15 -2.60
C PHE A 400 7.51 -13.89 -2.39
N SER A 401 7.95 -14.74 -3.31
CA SER A 401 9.26 -15.42 -3.21
C SER A 401 10.43 -14.42 -3.17
N SER A 402 10.37 -13.38 -3.98
CA SER A 402 11.40 -12.33 -3.99
C SER A 402 11.39 -11.52 -2.71
N HIS A 403 10.22 -11.04 -2.28
CA HIS A 403 10.08 -10.18 -1.12
C HIS A 403 10.44 -10.90 0.19
N THR A 404 10.07 -12.18 0.33
CA THR A 404 10.30 -12.97 1.56
C THR A 404 11.58 -13.79 1.56
N GLY A 405 12.08 -14.15 0.39
CA GLY A 405 13.15 -15.13 0.20
C GLY A 405 12.69 -16.59 0.34
N GLU A 406 11.40 -16.85 0.55
CA GLU A 406 10.84 -18.20 0.53
C GLU A 406 10.84 -18.76 -0.90
N LYS A 407 11.05 -20.08 -1.04
CA LYS A 407 10.92 -20.77 -2.31
C LYS A 407 9.49 -21.28 -2.45
N LEU A 408 8.65 -20.53 -3.14
CA LEU A 408 7.26 -20.90 -3.41
C LEU A 408 7.15 -21.63 -4.75
N SER A 409 6.18 -22.53 -4.89
CA SER A 409 5.87 -23.15 -6.17
C SER A 409 5.45 -22.10 -7.20
N ASP A 410 6.09 -22.12 -8.36
CA ASP A 410 5.72 -21.33 -9.54
C ASP A 410 4.87 -22.13 -10.55
N ASN A 411 4.44 -23.35 -10.17
CA ASN A 411 3.55 -24.16 -10.98
C ASN A 411 2.08 -23.78 -10.72
N TYR A 412 1.54 -22.92 -11.59
CA TYR A 412 0.17 -22.42 -11.49
C TYR A 412 -0.87 -23.43 -11.99
N LEU A 413 -1.72 -23.90 -11.07
CA LEU A 413 -2.94 -24.65 -11.35
C LEU A 413 -4.10 -23.74 -11.81
N TYR A 414 -4.06 -22.47 -11.37
CA TYR A 414 -4.98 -21.41 -11.78
C TYR A 414 -4.33 -20.04 -11.62
N ASN A 415 -4.65 -19.12 -12.53
CA ASN A 415 -4.25 -17.71 -12.45
C ASN A 415 -5.33 -16.85 -13.12
N ALA A 416 -6.21 -16.26 -12.30
CA ALA A 416 -7.37 -15.50 -12.77
C ALA A 416 -6.97 -14.29 -13.64
N PRO A 417 -6.14 -13.34 -13.16
CA PRO A 417 -5.84 -12.15 -13.91
C PRO A 417 -5.08 -12.46 -15.21
N ALA A 418 -4.12 -13.40 -15.19
CA ALA A 418 -3.40 -13.79 -16.41
C ALA A 418 -4.34 -14.42 -17.44
N SER A 419 -5.19 -15.37 -17.04
CA SER A 419 -6.11 -16.05 -17.97
C SER A 419 -7.14 -15.11 -18.60
N MET A 420 -7.62 -14.12 -17.84
CA MET A 420 -8.65 -13.18 -18.30
C MET A 420 -8.06 -12.04 -19.14
N MET A 421 -6.89 -11.51 -18.76
CA MET A 421 -6.29 -10.35 -19.41
C MET A 421 -5.35 -10.68 -20.58
N LEU A 422 -4.67 -11.84 -20.58
CA LEU A 422 -3.69 -12.20 -21.62
C LEU A 422 -4.26 -13.03 -22.80
N ASP A 423 -5.55 -13.37 -22.77
CA ASP A 423 -6.21 -14.23 -23.77
C ASP A 423 -5.62 -15.65 -23.90
N GLN A 424 -5.04 -16.17 -22.82
CA GLN A 424 -4.31 -17.43 -22.84
C GLN A 424 -5.19 -18.57 -22.33
N ARG A 425 -6.06 -19.08 -23.20
CA ARG A 425 -6.98 -20.19 -22.88
C ARG A 425 -6.33 -21.58 -22.78
N ARG A 426 -4.99 -21.75 -22.90
CA ARG A 426 -4.46 -23.11 -23.17
C ARG A 426 -3.24 -23.67 -22.44
N ASP A 427 -2.38 -22.94 -21.72
CA ASP A 427 -1.31 -23.61 -20.95
C ASP A 427 -0.60 -22.68 -19.97
N THR A 428 -1.13 -22.49 -18.75
CA THR A 428 -0.48 -21.64 -17.73
C THR A 428 0.89 -22.15 -17.28
N SER A 429 1.19 -23.44 -17.50
CA SER A 429 2.45 -24.08 -17.06
C SER A 429 3.69 -23.64 -17.85
N LYS A 430 3.51 -23.05 -19.04
CA LYS A 430 4.62 -22.61 -19.92
C LYS A 430 4.92 -21.12 -19.85
N TYR A 431 4.15 -20.35 -19.10
CA TYR A 431 4.32 -18.92 -19.03
C TYR A 431 4.84 -18.54 -17.65
N GLY A 432 6.14 -18.74 -17.46
CA GLY A 432 6.88 -17.74 -16.70
C GLY A 432 6.65 -16.42 -17.43
N VAL A 433 6.01 -15.46 -16.78
CA VAL A 433 6.08 -14.06 -17.20
C VAL A 433 7.57 -13.71 -17.16
N THR A 434 8.25 -13.99 -18.27
CA THR A 434 9.69 -13.77 -18.37
C THR A 434 9.85 -12.26 -18.45
N PRO A 435 10.55 -11.62 -17.50
CA PRO A 435 10.65 -10.16 -17.44
C PRO A 435 11.21 -9.55 -18.72
N SER A 436 11.89 -10.36 -19.54
CA SER A 436 12.39 -9.95 -20.85
C SER A 436 11.32 -9.43 -21.81
N ASN A 437 10.03 -9.75 -21.59
CA ASN A 437 8.94 -9.31 -22.46
C ASN A 437 8.09 -8.15 -21.89
N ILE A 438 8.30 -7.75 -20.63
CA ILE A 438 7.72 -6.50 -20.09
C ILE A 438 8.64 -5.36 -20.51
N ASN A 439 8.35 -4.82 -21.68
CA ASN A 439 9.15 -3.78 -22.31
C ASN A 439 9.11 -2.51 -21.43
N SER A 440 10.26 -2.10 -20.90
CA SER A 440 10.52 -0.86 -20.13
C SER A 440 10.40 0.42 -20.98
N GLY A 441 9.77 0.32 -22.16
CA GLY A 441 9.65 1.39 -23.14
C GLY A 441 8.70 2.48 -22.67
N ARG A 442 9.24 3.71 -22.58
CA ARG A 442 8.63 5.03 -22.29
C ARG A 442 8.62 5.52 -20.84
N HIS A 443 8.86 4.67 -19.84
CA HIS A 443 9.30 5.14 -18.51
C HIS A 443 10.82 5.09 -18.35
N SER A 444 11.58 4.67 -19.37
CA SER A 444 13.06 4.58 -19.35
C SER A 444 13.80 5.89 -19.05
N ASN A 445 13.17 7.06 -19.17
CA ASN A 445 13.80 8.31 -18.75
C ASN A 445 13.67 8.58 -17.23
N LEU A 446 12.83 7.81 -16.52
CA LEU A 446 12.71 7.82 -15.05
C LEU A 446 13.09 6.47 -14.42
N ALA A 447 13.05 5.37 -15.19
CA ALA A 447 13.46 4.02 -14.80
C ALA A 447 14.95 3.73 -15.07
N HIS A 448 15.75 4.73 -15.47
CA HIS A 448 17.18 4.55 -15.76
C HIS A 448 18.07 4.38 -14.51
N GLN A 449 17.50 4.04 -13.35
CA GLN A 449 18.27 3.71 -12.14
C GLN A 449 18.04 2.30 -11.59
N SER A 450 17.15 1.49 -12.17
CA SER A 450 16.89 0.11 -11.72
C SER A 450 17.01 -0.87 -12.89
N ALA A 451 18.17 -0.87 -13.55
CA ALA A 451 18.65 -2.15 -14.09
C ALA A 451 18.88 -3.05 -12.86
N PRO A 452 18.42 -4.31 -12.84
CA PRO A 452 18.70 -5.21 -11.74
C PRO A 452 20.21 -5.37 -11.67
N GLN A 453 20.87 -4.61 -10.80
CA GLN A 453 22.26 -4.84 -10.49
C GLN A 453 22.29 -6.25 -9.92
N LYS A 454 22.96 -7.15 -10.63
CA LYS A 454 23.45 -8.41 -10.08
C LYS A 454 24.42 -8.09 -8.95
N SER A 455 23.90 -7.59 -7.84
CA SER A 455 24.70 -7.24 -6.69
C SER A 455 24.78 -8.50 -5.85
N HIS A 456 25.93 -9.16 -5.94
CA HIS A 456 26.50 -9.87 -4.80
C HIS A 456 26.86 -8.83 -3.72
N ALA A 457 25.86 -8.07 -3.25
CA ALA A 457 26.03 -7.07 -2.22
C ALA A 457 26.31 -7.80 -0.92
N ASN A 458 27.48 -7.50 -0.33
CA ASN A 458 27.86 -7.97 0.99
C ASN A 458 26.71 -7.79 1.99
N ARG A 459 26.53 -8.76 2.89
CA ARG A 459 25.45 -8.75 3.91
C ARG A 459 25.46 -7.50 4.82
N GLU A 460 26.55 -6.74 4.84
CA GLU A 460 26.64 -5.43 5.52
C GLU A 460 26.08 -4.27 4.69
N THR A 461 26.29 -4.25 3.36
CA THR A 461 25.69 -3.22 2.50
C THR A 461 24.18 -3.41 2.41
N SER A 462 23.65 -4.63 2.51
CA SER A 462 22.21 -4.87 2.61
C SER A 462 21.61 -4.33 3.91
N LYS A 463 22.33 -4.39 5.04
CA LYS A 463 21.88 -3.80 6.32
C LYS A 463 21.87 -2.27 6.28
N ILE A 464 22.89 -1.66 5.71
CA ILE A 464 22.95 -0.20 5.52
C ILE A 464 21.81 0.23 4.57
N ASN A 465 21.62 -0.48 3.47
CA ASN A 465 20.51 -0.26 2.55
C ASN A 465 19.16 -0.43 3.25
N LEU A 466 19.01 -1.39 4.17
CA LEU A 466 17.78 -1.58 4.91
C LEU A 466 17.50 -0.40 5.88
N GLN A 467 18.50 0.10 6.61
CA GLN A 467 18.30 1.26 7.48
C GLN A 467 18.02 2.54 6.70
N VAL A 468 18.72 2.72 5.56
CA VAL A 468 18.47 3.83 4.64
C VAL A 468 17.09 3.71 4.02
N LYS A 469 16.67 2.52 3.55
CA LYS A 469 15.29 2.24 3.12
C LYS A 469 14.34 2.62 4.25
N LYS A 470 14.45 2.05 5.45
CA LYS A 470 13.59 2.40 6.61
C LYS A 470 13.50 3.91 6.87
N TYR A 471 14.62 4.63 6.81
CA TYR A 471 14.62 6.08 6.98
C TYR A 471 13.94 6.82 5.83
N ILE A 472 14.22 6.45 4.58
CA ILE A 472 13.54 7.01 3.40
C ILE A 472 12.04 6.69 3.44
N ASN A 473 11.66 5.48 3.86
CA ASN A 473 10.27 5.08 4.07
C ASN A 473 9.61 6.02 5.08
N ARG A 474 10.28 6.28 6.21
CA ARG A 474 9.81 7.23 7.22
C ARG A 474 9.65 8.62 6.62
N LEU A 475 10.62 9.10 5.86
CA LEU A 475 10.62 10.43 5.24
C LEU A 475 9.49 10.59 4.23
N ILE A 476 9.34 9.66 3.29
CA ILE A 476 8.32 9.71 2.24
C ILE A 476 6.93 9.61 2.85
N ASN A 477 6.69 8.58 3.66
CA ASN A 477 5.41 8.43 4.35
C ASN A 477 5.06 9.72 5.10
N SER A 478 6.03 10.26 5.85
CA SER A 478 5.83 11.48 6.62
C SER A 478 5.68 12.75 5.80
N LEU A 479 5.94 12.74 4.49
CA LEU A 479 5.71 13.87 3.59
C LEU A 479 4.39 13.74 2.80
N GLY A 480 3.77 12.54 2.84
CA GLY A 480 2.64 12.16 1.99
C GLY A 480 3.14 11.83 0.60
#